data_AF-A0A843LNW0-F1
#
_entry.id   AF-A0A843LNW0-F1
#
_cell.length_a   1.000
_cell.length_b   1.000
_cell.length_c   1.000
_cell.angle_alpha   90.00
_cell.angle_beta   90.00
_cell.angle_gamma   90.00
#
_symmetry.space_group_name_H-M   'P 1'
#
loop_
_entity.id
_entity.type
_entity.pdbx_description
1 polymer ?
#
loop_
_entity_poly.entity_id
_entity_poly.type
_entity_poly.pdbx_seq_one_letter_code
_entity_poly.pdbx_strand_id
1 'polypeptide(L)' 'MGTVTISLSDEVEKRFREVITRECGTNKGAISNAITEAIELWINETRQRSLAEAGRKILAKEHDIGEWHYSHRKELYDRT' A
#
# COMPACT_ATOMS: atom_id res chain seq x y z
N MET A 1 22.04 -3.09 7.55
CA MET A 1 21.24 -1.85 7.66
C MET A 1 21.78 -0.87 6.63
N GLY A 2 20.95 -0.45 5.68
CA GLY A 2 21.26 0.71 4.84
C GLY A 2 20.98 2.00 5.63
N THR A 3 21.79 3.03 5.44
CA THR A 3 21.56 4.35 6.06
C THR A 3 21.01 5.28 4.99
N VAL A 4 19.85 5.88 5.26
CA VAL A 4 19.27 6.92 4.42
C VAL A 4 19.30 8.23 5.20
N THR A 5 19.89 9.26 4.60
CA THR A 5 19.84 10.62 5.14
C THR A 5 18.72 11.37 4.42
N ILE A 6 17.76 11.88 5.19
CA ILE A 6 16.56 12.55 4.69
C ILE A 6 16.41 13.88 5.41
N SER A 7 16.11 14.92 4.64
CA SER A 7 15.76 16.23 5.16
C SER A 7 14.24 16.37 5.20
N LEU A 8 13.71 16.57 6.40
CA LEU A 8 12.30 16.84 6.63
C LEU A 8 12.15 18.29 7.08
N SER A 9 11.01 18.91 6.80
CA SER A 9 10.68 20.20 7.41
C SER A 9 10.49 20.03 8.92
N ASP A 10 10.92 21.02 9.70
CA ASP A 10 10.85 21.00 11.18
C ASP A 10 9.45 20.68 11.72
N GLU A 11 8.40 21.18 11.08
CA GLU A 11 7.02 20.89 11.51
C GLU A 11 6.68 19.40 11.41
N VAL A 12 7.07 18.76 10.30
CA VAL A 12 6.82 17.34 10.05
C VAL A 12 7.63 16.48 11.02
N GLU A 13 8.90 16.82 11.23
CA GLU A 13 9.77 16.10 12.17
C GLU A 13 9.23 16.17 13.60
N LYS A 14 8.79 17.36 14.02
CA LYS A 14 8.19 17.54 15.35
C LYS A 14 6.92 16.73 15.53
N ARG A 15 5.96 16.82 14.59
CA ARG A 15 4.70 16.07 14.65
C ARG A 15 4.94 14.57 14.64
N PHE A 16 5.88 14.11 13.82
CA PHE A 16 6.25 12.70 13.76
C PHE A 16 6.83 12.20 15.10
N ARG A 17 7.74 12.98 15.70
CA ARG A 17 8.33 12.66 17.00
C ARG A 17 7.30 12.64 18.14
N GLU A 18 6.34 13.56 18.13
CA GLU A 18 5.24 13.58 19.11
C GLU A 18 4.38 12.31 19.02
N VAL A 19 4.02 11.88 17.81
CA VAL A 19 3.25 10.66 17.58
C VAL A 19 4.02 9.42 18.06
N ILE A 20 5.30 9.30 17.70
CA ILE A 20 6.12 8.16 18.14
C ILE A 20 6.26 8.11 19.65
N THR A 21 6.47 9.26 20.28
CA THR A 21 6.61 9.34 21.74
C THR A 21 5.33 8.89 22.44
N ARG A 22 4.16 9.20 21.85
CA ARG A 22 2.85 8.76 22.37
C ARG A 22 2.60 7.27 22.17
N GLU A 23 2.88 6.73 20.99
CA GLU A 23 2.52 5.35 20.62
C GLU A 23 3.56 4.31 21.08
N CYS A 24 4.85 4.65 20.99
CA CYS A 24 5.96 3.71 21.27
C CYS A 24 6.77 4.06 22.52
N GLY A 25 6.51 5.22 23.15
CA GLY A 25 7.28 5.72 24.29
C GLY A 25 8.69 6.22 23.90
N THR A 26 9.50 6.56 24.91
CA THR A 26 10.87 7.06 24.75
C THR A 26 11.89 5.92 24.70
N ASN A 27 11.84 5.08 23.66
CA ASN A 27 12.81 4.01 23.48
C ASN A 27 13.87 4.36 22.41
N LYS A 28 15.13 3.99 22.66
CA LYS A 28 16.27 4.30 21.78
C LYS A 28 16.19 3.42 20.52
N GLY A 29 15.51 3.93 19.50
CA GLY A 29 15.27 3.23 18.23
C GLY A 29 13.84 3.36 17.70
N ALA A 30 12.91 3.92 18.49
CA ALA A 30 11.52 4.07 18.07
C ALA A 30 11.36 4.88 16.77
N ILE A 31 12.17 5.93 16.59
CA ILE A 31 12.15 6.75 15.37
C ILE A 31 12.63 5.97 14.15
N SER A 32 13.75 5.25 14.26
CA SER A 32 14.27 4.47 13.14
C SER A 32 13.31 3.35 12.73
N ASN A 33 12.66 2.71 13.71
CA ASN A 33 11.66 1.68 13.46
C ASN A 33 10.42 2.27 12.77
N ALA A 34 9.90 3.38 13.27
CA ALA A 34 8.75 4.06 12.67
C ALA A 34 9.03 4.55 11.24
N ILE A 35 10.24 5.05 10.97
CA ILE A 35 10.65 5.42 9.60
C ILE A 35 10.67 4.19 8.70
N THR A 36 11.22 3.07 9.20
CA THR A 36 11.28 1.82 8.42
C THR A 36 9.88 1.32 8.09
N GLU A 37 8.99 1.29 9.08
CA GLU A 37 7.58 0.90 8.90
C GLU A 37 6.85 1.81 7.91
N ALA A 38 7.03 3.14 8.04
CA ALA A 38 6.41 4.10 7.13
C ALA A 38 6.87 3.90 5.67
N ILE A 39 8.17 3.62 5.47
CA ILE A 39 8.72 3.32 4.14
C ILE A 39 8.14 2.01 3.58
N GLU A 40 8.06 0.95 4.39
CA GLU A 40 7.49 -0.33 3.97
C GLU A 40 6.01 -0.22 3.58
N LEU A 41 5.22 0.50 4.39
CA LEU A 41 3.82 0.78 4.11
C LEU A 41 3.65 1.53 2.79
N TRP A 42 4.47 2.57 2.57
CA TRP A 42 4.45 3.35 1.33
C TRP A 42 4.80 2.51 0.10
N ILE A 43 5.82 1.66 0.19
CA ILE A 43 6.21 0.75 -0.90
C ILE A 43 5.07 -0.21 -1.23
N ASN A 44 4.45 -0.81 -0.22
CA ASN A 44 3.36 -1.77 -0.41
C ASN A 44 2.14 -1.11 -1.05
N GLU A 45 1.72 0.05 -0.54
CA GLU A 45 0.59 0.80 -1.10
C GLU A 45 0.84 1.22 -2.55
N THR A 46 2.05 1.72 -2.85
CA THR A 46 2.44 2.11 -4.21
C THR A 46 2.39 0.92 -5.17
N ARG A 47 2.87 -0.26 -4.73
CA ARG A 47 2.83 -1.49 -5.52
C ARG A 47 1.39 -1.92 -5.79
N GLN A 48 0.53 -1.88 -4.79
CA GLN A 48 -0.89 -2.24 -4.94
C GLN A 48 -1.61 -1.29 -5.90
N ARG A 49 -1.35 0.02 -5.81
CA ARG A 49 -1.92 1.01 -6.76
C ARG A 49 -1.48 0.72 -8.19
N SER A 50 -0.20 0.45 -8.41
CA SER A 50 0.34 0.10 -9.73
C SER A 50 -0.31 -1.16 -10.31
N LEU A 51 -0.50 -2.20 -9.50
CA LEU A 51 -1.21 -3.41 -9.91
C LEU A 51 -2.68 -3.13 -10.26
N ALA A 52 -3.37 -2.32 -9.44
CA ALA A 52 -4.77 -1.96 -9.68
C ALA A 52 -4.93 -1.11 -10.96
N GLU A 53 -3.97 -0.24 -11.28
CA GLU A 53 -3.94 0.51 -12.53
C GLU A 53 -3.64 -0.37 -13.74
N ALA A 54 -2.69 -1.31 -13.60
CA ALA A 54 -2.39 -2.29 -14.66
C ALA A 54 -3.61 -3.18 -14.95
N GLY A 55 -4.28 -3.70 -13.92
CA GLY A 55 -5.52 -4.46 -14.05
C GLY A 55 -6.63 -3.65 -14.72
N ARG A 56 -6.79 -2.37 -14.35
CA ARG A 56 -7.74 -1.46 -15.02
C ARG A 56 -7.42 -1.25 -16.49
N LYS A 57 -6.14 -1.14 -16.87
CA LYS A 57 -5.74 -1.02 -18.28
C LYS A 57 -5.99 -2.29 -19.08
N ILE A 58 -5.82 -3.46 -18.48
CA ILE A 58 -6.17 -4.74 -19.11
C ILE A 58 -7.68 -4.82 -19.35
N LEU A 59 -8.49 -4.54 -18.31
CA LEU A 59 -9.95 -4.50 -18.41
C LEU A 59 -10.45 -3.48 -19.44
N ALA A 60 -9.80 -2.31 -19.53
CA ALA A 60 -10.16 -1.27 -20.49
C ALA A 60 -9.75 -1.61 -21.93
N LYS A 61 -8.70 -2.43 -22.13
CA LYS A 61 -8.24 -2.86 -23.46
C LYS A 61 -9.03 -4.04 -24.01
N GLU A 62 -9.52 -4.93 -23.14
CA GLU A 62 -10.16 -6.19 -23.54
C GLU A 62 -11.66 -6.23 -23.31
N HIS A 63 -12.37 -5.09 -23.39
CA HIS A 63 -13.84 -5.13 -23.44
C HIS A 63 -14.32 -5.48 -24.86
N ASP A 64 -13.95 -6.68 -25.31
CA ASP A 64 -14.86 -7.63 -25.96
C ASP A 64 -14.88 -8.87 -25.07
N ILE A 65 -15.34 -8.69 -23.81
CA ILE A 65 -15.79 -9.86 -23.05
C ILE A 65 -17.03 -10.28 -23.83
N GLY A 66 -16.87 -11.30 -24.69
CA GLY A 66 -17.95 -11.85 -25.49
C GLY A 66 -19.18 -12.17 -24.65
N GLU A 67 -20.29 -12.54 -25.29
CA GLU A 67 -21.59 -12.69 -24.63
C GLU A 67 -21.49 -13.36 -23.25
N TRP A 68 -22.07 -12.70 -22.25
CA TRP A 68 -22.14 -13.21 -20.89
C TRP A 68 -22.89 -14.56 -20.91
N HIS A 69 -22.15 -15.66 -20.88
CA HIS A 69 -22.72 -17.01 -20.94
C HIS A 69 -23.37 -17.47 -19.63
N TYR A 70 -23.36 -16.63 -18.59
CA TYR A 70 -23.89 -16.97 -17.27
C TYR A 70 -24.88 -15.91 -16.82
N SER A 71 -26.13 -16.35 -16.60
CA SER A 71 -27.20 -15.48 -16.09
C SER A 71 -27.30 -15.55 -14.56
N HIS A 72 -26.79 -16.61 -13.93
CA HIS A 72 -26.89 -16.80 -12.49
C HIS A 72 -25.55 -17.12 -11.82
N ARG A 73 -25.31 -16.52 -10.65
CA ARG A 73 -24.08 -16.70 -9.85
C ARG A 73 -23.73 -18.16 -9.55
N LYS A 74 -24.72 -19.06 -9.49
CA LYS A 74 -24.48 -20.50 -9.26
C LYS A 74 -23.73 -21.18 -10.41
N GLU A 75 -23.85 -20.66 -11.63
CA GLU A 75 -23.26 -21.24 -12.85
C GLU A 75 -21.74 -20.98 -12.92
N LEU A 76 -21.20 -20.06 -12.11
CA LEU A 76 -19.77 -19.73 -12.05
C LEU A 76 -18.91 -20.75 -11.30
N TYR A 77 -19.51 -21.57 -10.43
CA TYR A 77 -18.77 -22.46 -9.53
C TYR A 77 -18.92 -23.96 -9.87
N ASP A 78 -19.78 -24.31 -10.82
CA ASP A 78 -20.01 -25.71 -11.24
C ASP A 78 -18.99 -26.18 -12.28
N ARG A 79 -17.72 -26.23 -11.87
CA ARG A 79 -16.75 -27.15 -12.48
C ARG A 79 -16.54 -28.31 -11.53
N THR A 80 -17.43 -29.30 -11.62
CA THR A 80 -17.20 -30.67 -11.12
C THR A 80 -17.17 -31.61 -12.31
#